data_AF-A0A1C5IAJ0-F1
#
_entry.id   AF-A0A1C5IAJ0-F1
#
_cell.length_a   1.000
_cell.length_b   1.000
_cell.length_c   1.000
_cell.angle_alpha   90.00
_cell.angle_beta   90.00
_cell.angle_gamma   90.00
#
_symmetry.space_group_name_H-M   'P 1'
#
loop_
_entity.id
_entity.type
_entity.pdbx_description
1 polymer ?
#
loop_
_entity_poly.entity_id
_entity_poly.type
_entity_poly.pdbx_seq_one_letter_code
_entity_poly.pdbx_strand_id
1 'polypeptide(L)' 'MRPWARVCRPQRAVTKCSSGAGSAIGAWGGGVAVLRQAGVTGSPGVVAADSAVDAFSAVQRLLAGHRVWKRFPNTVA' A
#
# COMPACT_ATOMS: atom_id res chain seq x y z
N MET A 1 -7.01 27.93 -3.56
CA MET A 1 -6.50 26.54 -3.47
C MET A 1 -5.34 26.50 -2.47
N ARG A 2 -5.41 25.68 -1.42
CA ARG A 2 -4.39 25.66 -0.34
C ARG A 2 -3.18 24.80 -0.78
N PRO A 3 -1.96 25.35 -0.90
CA PRO A 3 -0.80 24.62 -1.41
C PRO A 3 -0.40 23.39 -0.59
N TRP A 4 -0.83 23.31 0.67
CA TRP A 4 -0.41 22.29 1.64
C TRP A 4 -1.17 20.97 1.44
N ALA A 5 -2.35 21.02 0.79
CA ALA A 5 -3.12 19.83 0.43
C ALA A 5 -2.40 18.92 -0.59
N ARG A 6 -1.42 19.45 -1.34
CA ARG A 6 -0.56 18.64 -2.23
C ARG A 6 0.50 17.82 -1.49
N VAL A 7 0.91 18.27 -0.31
CA VAL A 7 1.95 17.63 0.52
C VAL A 7 1.34 16.49 1.36
N CYS A 8 0.12 16.68 1.88
CA CYS A 8 -0.58 15.70 2.72
C CYS A 8 -1.62 14.88 1.97
N ARG A 9 -1.38 14.49 0.70
CA ARG A 9 -2.35 13.66 -0.04
C ARG A 9 -2.08 12.18 0.26
N PRO A 10 -3.00 11.45 0.91
CA PRO A 10 -2.76 10.07 1.33
C PRO A 10 -2.47 9.12 0.15
N GLN A 11 -2.96 9.42 -1.06
CA GLN A 11 -2.59 8.69 -2.27
C GLN A 11 -1.09 8.78 -2.60
N ARG A 12 -0.42 9.89 -2.33
CA ARG A 12 1.01 10.08 -2.68
C ARG A 12 1.92 9.16 -1.85
N ALA A 13 1.58 8.95 -0.58
CA ALA A 13 2.26 8.00 0.28
C ALA A 13 2.04 6.55 -0.19
N VAL A 14 0.78 6.19 -0.51
CA VAL A 14 0.43 4.87 -1.06
C VAL A 14 1.16 4.58 -2.36
N THR A 15 1.19 5.52 -3.30
CA THR A 15 1.90 5.36 -4.58
C THR A 15 3.41 5.22 -4.37
N LYS A 16 4.02 5.99 -3.46
CA LYS A 16 5.45 5.87 -3.16
C LYS A 16 5.81 4.49 -2.59
N CYS A 17 5.06 4.03 -1.58
CA CYS A 17 5.29 2.73 -0.95
C CYS A 17 5.09 1.56 -1.93
N SER A 18 4.06 1.64 -2.78
CA SER A 18 3.74 0.59 -3.74
C SER A 18 4.74 0.51 -4.91
N SER A 19 5.20 1.66 -5.42
CA SER A 19 6.02 1.73 -6.64
C SER A 19 7.53 1.63 -6.38
N GLY A 20 8.03 2.25 -5.29
CA GLY A 20 9.46 2.48 -5.12
C GLY A 20 10.15 1.65 -4.04
N ALA A 21 9.43 1.28 -2.97
CA ALA A 21 10.05 0.64 -1.80
C ALA A 21 9.73 -0.86 -1.69
N GLY A 22 8.71 -1.35 -2.40
CA GLY A 22 8.23 -2.72 -2.25
C GLY A 22 7.68 -3.01 -0.85
N SER A 23 7.28 -1.98 -0.09
CA SER A 23 6.77 -2.15 1.26
C SER A 23 5.32 -2.64 1.26
N ALA A 24 4.97 -3.40 2.30
CA ALA A 24 3.60 -3.84 2.55
C ALA A 24 2.73 -2.65 2.97
N ILE A 25 1.50 -2.60 2.47
CA ILE A 25 0.53 -1.53 2.77
C ILE A 25 -0.75 -2.19 3.27
N GLY A 26 -1.21 -1.80 4.46
CA GLY A 26 -2.50 -2.22 5.00
C GLY A 26 -3.43 -1.02 5.11
N ALA A 27 -4.71 -1.21 4.80
CA ALA A 27 -5.74 -0.21 5.02
C ALA A 27 -7.03 -0.84 5.56
N TRP A 28 -7.77 -0.03 6.32
CA TRP A 28 -9.08 -0.35 6.87
C TRP A 28 -9.97 0.90 6.83
N GLY A 29 -11.30 0.71 6.91
CA GLY A 29 -12.27 1.80 6.88
C GLY A 29 -12.05 2.78 5.71
N GLY A 30 -11.99 4.09 6.00
CA GLY A 30 -11.77 5.13 4.99
C GLY A 30 -10.45 4.98 4.19
N GLY A 31 -9.46 4.28 4.73
CA GLY A 31 -8.21 3.98 4.02
C GLY A 31 -8.39 3.07 2.81
N VAL A 32 -9.42 2.21 2.80
CA VAL A 32 -9.75 1.35 1.65
C VAL A 32 -10.13 2.21 0.43
N ALA A 33 -10.86 3.30 0.65
CA ALA A 33 -11.19 4.25 -0.42
C ALA A 33 -9.93 4.93 -0.98
N VAL A 34 -8.92 5.21 -0.16
CA VAL A 34 -7.63 5.76 -0.60
C VAL A 34 -6.89 4.77 -1.49
N LEU A 35 -6.83 3.48 -1.12
CA LEU A 35 -6.20 2.44 -1.94
C LEU A 35 -6.89 2.29 -3.30
N ARG A 36 -8.23 2.33 -3.32
CA ARG A 36 -9.02 2.31 -4.55
C ARG A 36 -8.72 3.51 -5.44
N GLN A 37 -8.71 4.72 -4.87
CA GLN A 37 -8.39 5.95 -5.59
C GLN A 37 -6.95 6.00 -6.09
N ALA A 38 -6.02 5.35 -5.39
CA ALA A 38 -4.63 5.21 -5.81
C ALA A 38 -4.41 4.12 -6.87
N GLY A 39 -5.42 3.29 -7.16
CA GLY A 39 -5.35 2.23 -8.17
C GLY A 39 -4.50 1.02 -7.80
N VAL A 40 -4.17 0.84 -6.51
CA VAL A 40 -3.26 -0.24 -6.04
C VAL A 40 -4.00 -1.39 -5.35
N THR A 41 -5.32 -1.41 -5.44
CA THR A 41 -6.15 -2.45 -4.81
C THR A 41 -5.87 -3.79 -5.49
N GLY A 42 -5.69 -4.86 -4.70
CA GLY A 42 -5.38 -6.20 -5.22
C GLY A 42 -3.93 -6.39 -5.70
N SER A 43 -3.09 -5.34 -5.68
CA SER A 43 -1.67 -5.49 -5.97
C SER A 43 -0.99 -6.33 -4.87
N PRO A 44 -0.04 -7.23 -5.21
CA PRO A 44 0.63 -8.10 -4.24
C PRO A 44 1.15 -7.30 -3.03
N GLY A 45 0.81 -7.64 -1.79
CA GLY A 45 1.26 -6.90 -0.59
C GLY A 45 0.53 -5.58 -0.28
N VAL A 46 -0.57 -5.28 -0.99
CA VAL A 46 -1.57 -4.31 -0.55
C VAL A 46 -2.72 -5.11 0.07
N VAL A 47 -3.09 -4.78 1.30
CA VAL A 47 -4.17 -5.45 2.03
C VAL A 47 -5.22 -4.43 2.43
N ALA A 48 -6.47 -4.73 2.11
CA ALA A 48 -7.64 -4.07 2.68
C ALA A 48 -8.33 -5.06 3.62
N ALA A 49 -8.73 -4.60 4.82
CA ALA A 49 -9.47 -5.41 5.78
C ALA A 49 -10.56 -4.58 6.48
N ASP A 50 -11.54 -5.27 7.06
CA ASP A 50 -12.68 -4.62 7.71
C ASP A 50 -12.33 -4.03 9.09
N SER A 51 -11.25 -4.51 9.71
CA SER A 51 -10.75 -4.00 11.00
C SER A 51 -9.27 -3.62 10.95
N ALA A 52 -8.88 -2.73 11.87
CA ALA A 52 -7.48 -2.33 12.03
C ALA A 52 -6.59 -3.50 12.48
N VAL A 53 -7.11 -4.39 13.32
CA VAL A 53 -6.39 -5.56 13.84
C VAL A 53 -6.08 -6.53 12.69
N ASP A 54 -7.05 -6.77 11.82
CA ASP A 54 -6.87 -7.67 10.67
C ASP A 54 -5.89 -7.07 9.65
N ALA A 55 -6.03 -5.78 9.35
CA ALA A 55 -5.11 -5.07 8.47
C ALA A 55 -3.68 -5.13 9.00
N PHE A 56 -3.48 -4.87 10.29
CA PHE A 56 -2.16 -4.91 10.92
C PHE A 56 -1.58 -6.32 10.94
N SER A 57 -2.37 -7.32 11.30
CA SER A 57 -1.93 -8.74 11.33
C SER A 57 -1.55 -9.24 9.94
N ALA A 58 -2.26 -8.82 8.90
CA ALA A 58 -1.89 -9.15 7.52
C ALA A 58 -0.61 -8.45 7.06
N VAL A 59 -0.42 -7.18 7.41
CA VAL A 59 0.83 -6.45 7.12
C VAL A 59 2.02 -7.08 7.85
N GLN A 60 1.88 -7.47 9.11
CA GLN A 60 2.95 -8.13 9.87
C GLN A 60 3.44 -9.42 9.19
N ARG A 61 2.51 -10.24 8.68
CA ARG A 61 2.87 -11.44 7.90
C ARG A 61 3.65 -11.10 6.62
N LEU A 62 3.32 -9.99 5.97
CA LEU A 62 4.05 -9.52 4.78
C LEU A 62 5.42 -8.92 5.13
N LEU A 63 5.55 -8.27 6.29
CA LEU A 63 6.83 -7.73 6.79
C LEU A 63 7.86 -8.81 7.08
N ALA A 64 7.44 -10.04 7.39
CA ALA A 64 8.35 -11.19 7.50
C ALA A 64 9.13 -11.46 6.21
N GLY A 65 8.57 -11.09 5.05
CA GLY A 65 9.27 -11.14 3.76
C GLY A 65 10.22 -9.97 3.51
N HIS A 66 10.28 -8.97 4.40
CA HIS A 66 11.04 -7.71 4.35
C HIS A 66 10.70 -6.77 3.17
N ARG A 67 10.48 -7.32 1.97
CA ARG A 67 10.00 -6.63 0.76
C ARG A 67 9.06 -7.53 -0.05
N VAL A 68 8.11 -6.91 -0.73
CA VAL A 68 7.13 -7.59 -1.58
C VAL A 68 7.65 -7.63 -3.02
N TRP A 69 8.58 -8.55 -3.29
CA TRP A 69 9.27 -8.66 -4.58
C TRP A 69 8.37 -9.08 -5.75
N LYS A 70 7.24 -9.77 -5.49
CA LYS A 70 6.28 -10.22 -6.51
C LYS A 70 5.66 -9.08 -7.36
N ARG A 71 5.88 -7.82 -6.97
CA ARG A 71 5.51 -6.62 -7.75
C ARG A 71 6.52 -6.23 -8.83
N PHE A 72 7.76 -6.68 -8.71
CA PHE A 72 8.84 -6.34 -9.63
C PHE A 72 9.08 -7.53 -10.55
N PRO A 73 8.82 -7.41 -11.87
CA PRO A 73 9.13 -8.48 -12.80
C PRO A 73 10.63 -8.73 -12.79
N ASN A 74 10.99 -9.96 -12.45
CA ASN A 74 12.34 -10.50 -12.55
C ASN A 74 12.61 -10.85 -14.01
N THR A 75 12.79 -9.82 -14.84
CA THR A 75 13.30 -10.00 -16.20
C THR A 75 14.77 -10.39 -16.11
N VAL A 76 15.05 -11.68 -16.31
CA VAL A 76 16.39 -12.17 -16.60
C VAL A 76 16.39 -12.46 -18.10
N ALA A 77 17.17 -11.70 -18.85
CA ALA A 77 17.42 -11.91 -20.28
C ALA A 77 18.48 -12.99 -20.48
#